data_AF-A0A6I3HC38-F1
#
_entry.id   AF-A0A6I3HC38-F1
#
_cell.length_a   1.000
_cell.length_b   1.000
_cell.length_c   1.000
_cell.angle_alpha   90.00
_cell.angle_beta   90.00
_cell.angle_gamma   90.00
#
_symmetry.space_group_name_H-M   'P 1'
#
loop_
_entity.id
_entity.type
_entity.pdbx_description
1 polymer ?
#
loop_
_entity_poly.entity_id
_entity_poly.type
_entity_poly.pdbx_seq_one_letter_code
_entity_poly.pdbx_strand_id
1 'polypeptide(L)'
;MEITFYGVRGSTPCAGESTSRYGGNTASVVLRSASADPILLDLGTGLRYFGADQGAGAQLHAHALVTHLHWDHVQGLPFCQPLLVPGSTLSVYGPDH
;
A
#
# COMPACT_ATOMS: atom_id res chain seq x y z
N MET A 1 9.72 -15.66 1.21
CA MET A 1 9.58 -14.24 0.83
C MET A 1 8.58 -14.17 -0.29
N GLU A 2 7.56 -13.34 -0.15
CA GLU A 2 6.45 -13.19 -1.10
C GLU A 2 6.36 -11.71 -1.53
N ILE A 3 6.03 -11.48 -2.80
CA ILE A 3 5.82 -10.14 -3.36
C ILE A 3 4.42 -10.08 -3.93
N THR A 4 3.62 -9.11 -3.46
CA THR A 4 2.25 -8.89 -3.91
C THR A 4 2.11 -7.49 -4.50
N PHE A 5 1.55 -7.40 -5.71
CA PHE A 5 1.27 -6.14 -6.38
C PHE A 5 -0.20 -5.76 -6.14
N TYR A 6 -0.45 -4.81 -5.24
CA TYR A 6 -1.79 -4.30 -4.97
C TYR A 6 -2.17 -3.14 -5.90
N GLY A 7 -1.18 -2.49 -6.51
CA GLY A 7 -1.37 -1.50 -7.56
C GLY A 7 -0.13 -1.31 -8.44
N VAL A 8 -0.38 -1.17 -9.74
CA VAL A 8 0.64 -1.11 -10.80
C VAL A 8 0.38 0.02 -11.82
N ARG A 9 -0.66 0.83 -11.59
CA ARG A 9 -1.05 1.96 -12.45
C ARG A 9 -0.27 3.21 -12.05
N GLY A 10 0.14 4.02 -13.01
CA GLY A 10 0.71 5.35 -12.75
C GLY A 10 -0.36 6.46 -12.76
N SER A 11 -0.07 7.55 -12.05
CA SER A 11 -0.75 8.84 -12.04
C SER A 11 -2.18 8.88 -11.52
N THR A 12 -3.10 8.12 -12.10
CA THR A 12 -4.52 8.16 -11.72
C THR A 12 -5.11 6.77 -11.62
N PRO A 13 -5.85 6.47 -10.53
CA PRO A 13 -6.55 5.21 -10.44
C PRO A 13 -7.69 5.21 -11.47
N CYS A 14 -7.95 4.08 -12.10
CA CYS A 14 -9.15 3.97 -12.91
C CYS A 14 -9.72 2.56 -12.90
N ALA A 15 -11.03 2.49 -12.69
CA ALA A 15 -11.78 1.26 -12.79
C ALA A 15 -12.37 1.13 -14.21
N GLY A 16 -12.42 -0.09 -14.73
CA GLY A 16 -12.97 -0.35 -16.05
C GLY A 16 -12.53 -1.70 -16.61
N GLU A 17 -13.32 -2.23 -17.54
CA GLU A 17 -13.02 -3.48 -18.23
C GLU A 17 -11.69 -3.39 -18.99
N SER A 18 -11.42 -2.24 -19.62
CA SER A 18 -10.17 -1.95 -20.34
C SER A 18 -8.91 -2.00 -19.46
N THR A 19 -9.04 -1.89 -18.14
CA THR A 19 -7.92 -1.93 -17.18
C THR A 19 -7.94 -3.17 -16.29
N SER A 20 -8.90 -4.08 -16.50
CA SER A 20 -9.12 -5.26 -15.63
C SER A 20 -7.96 -6.25 -15.62
N ARG A 21 -7.27 -6.42 -16.76
CA ARG A 21 -6.17 -7.40 -16.90
C ARG A 21 -5.03 -7.18 -15.90
N TYR A 22 -4.71 -5.92 -15.61
CA TYR A 22 -3.58 -5.53 -14.76
C TYR A 22 -4.00 -4.76 -13.50
N GLY A 23 -5.24 -4.30 -13.44
CA GLY A 23 -5.78 -3.55 -12.31
C GLY A 23 -5.68 -2.03 -12.50
N GLY A 24 -6.53 -1.35 -11.72
CA GLY A 24 -6.71 0.10 -11.76
C GLY A 24 -5.99 0.87 -10.66
N ASN A 25 -5.39 0.18 -9.70
CA ASN A 25 -4.82 0.78 -8.50
C ASN A 25 -3.45 1.38 -8.75
N THR A 26 -3.21 2.53 -8.13
CA THR A 26 -1.92 3.23 -8.18
C THR A 26 -0.85 2.55 -7.31
N ALA A 27 0.42 2.89 -7.57
CA ALA A 27 1.62 2.22 -7.06
C ALA A 27 1.50 1.75 -5.60
N SER A 28 1.49 0.43 -5.41
CA SER A 28 1.51 -0.19 -4.08
C SER A 28 1.96 -1.65 -4.22
N VAL A 29 3.17 -1.93 -3.76
CA VAL A 29 3.76 -3.28 -3.77
C VAL A 29 4.14 -3.66 -2.35
N VAL A 30 3.91 -4.90 -1.97
CA VAL A 30 4.19 -5.38 -0.60
C VAL A 30 5.12 -6.58 -0.65
N LEU A 31 6.16 -6.53 0.16
CA LEU A 31 7.10 -7.61 0.40
C LEU A 31 6.76 -8.20 1.77
N ARG A 32 6.44 -9.49 1.81
CA ARG A 32 6.17 -10.24 3.05
C ARG A 32 7.25 -11.27 3.32
N SER A 33 7.60 -11.40 4.59
CA SER A 33 8.48 -12.45 5.13
C SER A 33 7.84 -13.06 6.36
N ALA A 34 8.12 -14.33 6.63
CA ALA A 34 7.63 -15.02 7.82
C ALA A 34 8.30 -14.53 9.12
N SER A 35 9.43 -13.84 9.01
CA SER A 35 10.28 -13.46 10.14
C SER A 35 10.46 -11.95 10.32
N ALA A 36 9.70 -11.13 9.59
CA ALA A 36 9.82 -9.67 9.61
C ALA A 36 8.51 -9.00 9.23
N ASP A 37 8.33 -7.76 9.70
CA ASP A 37 7.20 -6.91 9.33
C ASP A 37 7.18 -6.66 7.81
N PRO A 38 5.98 -6.51 7.21
CA PRO A 38 5.85 -6.22 5.79
C PRO A 38 6.52 -4.89 5.41
N ILE A 39 7.16 -4.89 4.25
CA ILE A 39 7.70 -3.69 3.60
C ILE A 39 6.76 -3.31 2.45
N LEU A 40 6.24 -2.10 2.51
CA LEU A 40 5.45 -1.49 1.45
C LEU A 40 6.35 -0.60 0.59
N LEU A 41 6.25 -0.75 -0.72
CA LEU A 41 6.82 0.16 -1.70
C LEU A 41 5.67 1.00 -2.25
N ASP A 42 5.71 2.29 -1.95
CA ASP A 42 4.65 3.26 -2.17
C ASP A 42 3.31 2.93 -1.50
N LEU A 43 2.52 3.99 -1.31
CA LEU A 43 1.28 4.01 -0.54
C LEU A 43 0.12 4.52 -1.39
N GLY A 44 0.11 4.17 -2.68
CA GLY A 44 -0.97 4.46 -3.62
C GLY A 44 -2.27 3.71 -3.29
N THR A 45 -3.28 3.84 -4.15
CA THR A 45 -4.64 3.32 -3.89
C THR A 45 -4.71 1.80 -3.69
N GLY A 46 -3.69 1.05 -4.13
CA GLY A 46 -3.59 -0.38 -3.83
C GLY A 46 -3.50 -0.68 -2.33
N LEU A 47 -2.99 0.25 -1.52
CA LEU A 47 -2.83 0.10 -0.07
C LEU A 47 -4.13 -0.27 0.65
N ARG A 48 -5.27 0.24 0.16
CA ARG A 48 -6.60 -0.11 0.69
C ARG A 48 -6.83 -1.63 0.70
N TYR A 49 -6.42 -2.31 -0.36
CA TYR A 49 -6.63 -3.75 -0.53
C TYR A 49 -5.63 -4.57 0.28
N PHE A 50 -4.39 -4.09 0.42
CA PHE A 50 -3.45 -4.64 1.41
C PHE A 50 -4.03 -4.56 2.83
N GLY A 51 -4.61 -3.41 3.19
CA GLY A 51 -5.24 -3.22 4.49
C GLY A 51 -6.39 -4.20 4.73
N ALA A 52 -7.25 -4.42 3.72
CA ALA A 52 -8.34 -5.39 3.81
C ALA A 52 -7.83 -6.83 3.99
N ASP A 53 -6.71 -7.18 3.35
CA ASP A 53 -6.06 -8.48 3.44
C ASP A 53 -5.45 -8.78 4.83
N GLN A 54 -5.26 -7.76 5.67
CA GLN A 54 -4.81 -7.96 7.07
C GLN A 54 -5.93 -8.50 7.98
N GLY A 55 -7.19 -8.39 7.55
CA GLY A 55 -8.35 -8.74 8.34
C GLY A 55 -8.88 -7.58 9.18
N ALA A 56 -10.18 -7.63 9.46
CA ALA A 56 -10.86 -6.58 10.22
C ALA A 56 -10.33 -6.49 11.66
N GLY A 57 -9.95 -5.29 12.09
CA GLY A 57 -9.45 -5.04 13.45
C GLY A 57 -8.00 -5.49 13.69
N ALA A 58 -7.30 -5.99 12.67
CA ALA A 58 -5.89 -6.34 12.80
C ALA A 58 -5.03 -5.08 13.05
N GLN A 59 -4.13 -5.19 14.02
CA GLN A 59 -3.04 -4.23 14.18
C GLN A 59 -2.02 -4.42 13.05
N LEU A 60 -1.50 -3.32 12.55
CA LEU A 60 -0.50 -3.30 11.48
C LEU A 60 0.80 -2.72 12.01
N HIS A 61 1.87 -3.52 11.95
CA HIS A 61 3.25 -3.07 12.08
C HIS A 61 3.91 -3.21 10.72
N ALA A 62 4.39 -2.11 10.14
CA ALA A 62 4.95 -2.13 8.80
C ALA A 62 5.93 -0.99 8.54
N HIS A 63 6.75 -1.18 7.50
CA HIS A 63 7.66 -0.17 6.96
C HIS A 63 7.19 0.24 5.56
N ALA A 64 7.20 1.53 5.25
CA ALA A 64 6.89 2.03 3.91
C ALA A 64 8.07 2.80 3.33
N LEU A 65 8.57 2.35 2.18
CA LEU A 65 9.52 3.08 1.36
C LEU A 65 8.73 3.83 0.29
N VAL A 66 8.61 5.15 0.43
CA VAL A 66 7.91 6.02 -0.51
C VAL A 66 8.94 6.59 -1.47
N THR A 67 8.77 6.30 -2.75
CA THR A 67 9.73 6.68 -3.79
C THR A 67 9.77 8.19 -4.02
N HIS A 68 8.59 8.83 -4.06
CA HIS A 68 8.41 10.27 -4.18
C HIS A 68 7.00 10.69 -3.77
N LEU A 69 6.77 11.99 -3.55
CA LEU A 69 5.53 12.52 -2.97
C LEU A 69 4.50 12.97 -4.02
N HIS A 70 4.48 12.33 -5.20
CA HIS A 70 3.33 12.47 -6.09
C HIS A 70 2.10 11.79 -5.47
N TRP A 71 0.92 12.35 -5.77
CA TRP A 71 -0.32 11.96 -5.12
C TRP A 71 -0.64 10.47 -5.29
N ASP A 72 -0.33 9.89 -6.45
CA ASP A 72 -0.54 8.47 -6.74
C ASP A 72 0.32 7.51 -5.91
N HIS A 73 1.35 8.01 -5.22
CA HIS A 73 2.21 7.23 -4.34
C HIS A 73 1.83 7.37 -2.86
N VAL A 74 0.87 8.23 -2.49
CA VAL A 74 0.50 8.48 -1.08
C VAL A 74 -1.00 8.49 -0.80
N GLN A 75 -1.84 8.64 -1.84
CA GLN A 75 -3.29 8.81 -1.69
C GLN A 75 -4.04 7.63 -1.07
N GLY A 76 -3.40 6.45 -0.97
CA GLY A 76 -3.99 5.27 -0.34
C GLY A 76 -4.00 5.32 1.19
N LEU A 77 -3.14 6.15 1.80
CA LEU A 77 -2.95 6.24 3.25
C LEU A 77 -4.28 6.37 4.04
N PRO A 78 -5.19 7.29 3.70
CA PRO A 78 -6.45 7.46 4.44
C PRO A 78 -7.39 6.25 4.39
N PHE A 79 -7.15 5.29 3.48
CA PHE A 79 -8.04 4.16 3.22
C PHE A 79 -7.47 2.81 3.70
N CYS A 80 -6.34 2.82 4.40
CA CYS A 80 -5.76 1.63 5.04
C CYS A 80 -6.35 1.46 6.44
N GLN A 81 -7.47 0.75 6.57
CA GLN A 81 -8.16 0.58 7.85
C GLN A 81 -7.26 0.07 9.00
N PRO A 82 -6.33 -0.87 8.80
CA PRO A 82 -5.44 -1.31 9.88
C PRO A 82 -4.63 -0.18 10.54
N LEU A 83 -4.30 0.90 9.83
CA LEU A 83 -3.60 2.05 10.41
C LEU A 83 -4.43 2.82 11.45
N LEU A 84 -5.76 2.64 11.44
CA LEU A 84 -6.66 3.29 12.39
C LEU A 84 -6.83 2.48 13.68
N VAL A 85 -6.32 1.24 13.72
CA VAL A 85 -6.40 0.38 14.91
C VAL A 85 -5.37 0.85 15.93
N PRO A 86 -5.76 1.12 17.20
CA PRO A 86 -4.82 1.50 18.25
C PRO A 86 -3.69 0.47 18.38
N GLY A 87 -2.44 0.94 18.42
CA GLY A 87 -1.25 0.10 18.48
C GLY A 87 -0.62 -0.20 17.12
N SER A 88 -1.31 0.10 16.01
CA SER A 88 -0.68 0.04 14.68
C SER A 88 0.43 1.09 14.53
N THR A 89 1.50 0.71 13.85
CA THR A 89 2.65 1.56 13.57
C THR A 89 3.06 1.42 12.11
N LEU A 90 3.17 2.55 11.42
CA LEU A 90 3.75 2.63 10.08
C LEU A 90 4.98 3.52 10.12
N SER A 91 6.16 2.93 9.91
CA SER A 91 7.40 3.70 9.73
C SER A 91 7.52 4.10 8.26
N VAL A 92 7.47 5.39 7.96
CA VAL A 92 7.55 5.91 6.59
C VAL A 92 8.93 6.49 6.33
N TYR A 93 9.56 6.03 5.25
CA TYR A 93 10.83 6.50 4.73
C TYR A 93 10.55 7.12 3.35
N GLY A 94 10.74 8.43 3.23
CA GLY A 94 10.50 9.17 1.99
C GLY A 94 11.74 9.95 1.56
N PRO A 95 11.68 10.62 0.40
CA PRO A 95 12.75 11.51 -0.03
C PRO A 95 12.85 12.74 0.89
N ASP A 96 14.05 13.31 0.97
CA ASP A 96 14.31 14.55 1.73
C ASP A 96 13.71 15.80 1.06
N HIS A 97 13.32 15.70 -0.22
CA HIS A 97 12.87 16.80 -1.08
C HIS A 97 11.67 16.40 -1.94
#